data_AF-A0A2R7LD33-F1
#
_entry.id   AF-A0A2R7LD33-F1
#
_cell.length_a   1.000
_cell.length_b   1.000
_cell.length_c   1.000
_cell.angle_alpha   90.00
_cell.angle_beta   90.00
_cell.angle_gamma   90.00
#
_symmetry.space_group_name_H-M   'P 1'
#
loop_
_entity.id
_entity.type
_entity.pdbx_description
1 polymer ?
#
loop_
_entity_poly.entity_id
_entity_poly.type
_entity_poly.pdbx_seq_one_letter_code
_entity_poly.pdbx_strand_id
1 'polypeptide(L)'
;VFNDGAAYRFITKKEKDITVKWEEVQLNFDRDYNTLMPYVRDLRNPKDPYISSFEAQYENKKISEFAKDTLAFLPFLIDFKNNKKAVFLEANLEDYPGLFVTNNKSKSGFESRFSKFPLQEKNGGFNNINRLITERADYLVQTKGTRNFPWRIIVISKNDADLANNDMVQKLSEPTKIKDISWIKPGKVAWDWWNDWNIYNIDFKAGINTQTYKYYIDFASKNKVEYVVLDEGWSLEDDIMKHNPNVDLEALIAYGKERNVGIILWSSWMALTKNTLGIFKNYANLGIKGFKVDFLDRDDAKMVNSVYDIAQKAADSKLLLDFHDMYKPTGIQRTFPNILNFEGVKGLENNKWTPNDDVPLYDCSIPFIRMMAGPMDYTPGAMR
;
A
#
# COMPACT_ATOMS: atom_id res chain seq x y z
N VAL A 1 -20.52 -14.24 -11.27
CA VAL A 1 -20.95 -14.73 -9.94
C VAL A 1 -20.10 -15.92 -9.59
N PHE A 2 -19.54 -15.94 -8.38
CA PHE A 2 -18.72 -17.02 -7.84
C PHE A 2 -19.47 -17.70 -6.69
N ASN A 3 -18.96 -18.83 -6.18
CA ASN A 3 -19.58 -19.52 -5.05
C ASN A 3 -19.52 -18.69 -3.75
N ASP A 4 -18.50 -17.84 -3.64
CA ASP A 4 -18.08 -17.04 -2.49
C ASP A 4 -18.39 -15.54 -2.66
N GLY A 5 -19.20 -15.15 -3.67
CA GLY A 5 -19.62 -13.76 -3.85
C GLY A 5 -19.92 -13.35 -5.30
N ALA A 6 -19.99 -12.04 -5.52
CA ALA A 6 -20.28 -11.46 -6.83
C ALA A 6 -19.33 -10.30 -7.13
N ALA A 7 -19.01 -10.15 -8.41
CA ALA A 7 -18.22 -9.03 -8.91
C ALA A 7 -18.80 -8.52 -10.22
N TYR A 8 -18.68 -7.21 -10.45
CA TYR A 8 -19.02 -6.57 -11.72
C TYR A 8 -18.00 -5.48 -12.05
N ARG A 9 -17.90 -5.09 -13.33
CA ARG A 9 -17.13 -3.93 -13.78
C ARG A 9 -17.78 -3.29 -14.98
N PHE A 10 -17.49 -2.02 -15.21
CA PHE A 10 -17.79 -1.37 -16.48
C PHE A 10 -16.72 -1.73 -17.52
N ILE A 11 -17.15 -1.82 -18.78
CA ILE A 11 -16.27 -2.00 -19.94
C ILE A 11 -16.74 -1.03 -21.02
N THR A 12 -15.82 -0.27 -21.59
CA THR A 12 -16.12 0.64 -22.69
C THR A 12 -15.42 0.20 -23.96
N LYS A 13 -16.04 0.50 -25.10
CA LYS A 13 -15.50 0.31 -26.46
C LYS A 13 -15.75 1.59 -27.26
N LYS A 14 -15.02 2.65 -26.92
CA LYS A 14 -15.06 3.95 -27.60
C LYS A 14 -13.74 4.16 -28.33
N GLU A 15 -13.79 4.67 -29.55
CA GLU A 15 -12.60 4.94 -30.37
C GLU A 15 -11.77 6.10 -29.82
N LYS A 16 -12.46 7.13 -29.29
CA LYS A 16 -11.84 8.31 -28.69
C LYS A 16 -11.64 8.12 -27.20
N ASP A 17 -10.65 8.83 -26.66
CA ASP A 17 -10.46 8.97 -25.22
C ASP A 17 -11.74 9.55 -24.57
N ILE A 18 -12.00 9.15 -23.33
CA ILE A 18 -13.20 9.47 -22.56
C ILE A 18 -12.85 10.15 -21.24
N THR A 19 -13.76 10.97 -20.75
CA THR A 19 -13.69 11.59 -19.42
C THR A 19 -14.74 10.97 -18.52
N VAL A 20 -14.33 10.34 -17.42
CA VAL A 20 -15.25 9.84 -16.40
C VAL A 20 -15.46 10.94 -15.38
N LYS A 21 -16.65 11.55 -15.38
CA LYS A 21 -16.99 12.63 -14.44
C LYS A 21 -17.25 12.13 -13.02
N TRP A 22 -17.98 11.03 -12.92
CA TRP A 22 -18.34 10.38 -11.66
C TRP A 22 -18.71 8.91 -11.92
N GLU A 23 -18.67 8.12 -10.87
CA GLU A 23 -19.19 6.74 -10.82
C GLU A 23 -20.07 6.62 -9.58
N GLU A 24 -21.23 5.97 -9.73
CA GLU A 24 -22.11 5.65 -8.63
C GLU A 24 -22.04 4.15 -8.34
N VAL A 25 -21.63 3.83 -7.12
CA VAL A 25 -21.78 2.51 -6.52
C VAL A 25 -22.55 2.67 -5.24
N GLN A 26 -23.69 1.98 -5.13
CA GLN A 26 -24.51 1.96 -3.92
C GLN A 26 -24.62 0.54 -3.37
N LEU A 27 -24.44 0.41 -2.07
CA LEU A 27 -24.70 -0.80 -1.31
C LEU A 27 -25.92 -0.54 -0.44
N ASN A 28 -27.08 -1.05 -0.85
CA ASN A 28 -28.33 -0.85 -0.15
C ASN A 28 -28.68 -2.10 0.68
N PHE A 29 -28.91 -1.90 1.98
CA PHE A 29 -29.23 -2.98 2.90
C PHE A 29 -30.68 -2.84 3.40
N ASP A 30 -31.30 -3.99 3.67
CA ASP A 30 -32.69 -4.05 4.12
C ASP A 30 -32.84 -3.82 5.64
N ARG A 31 -31.72 -3.78 6.37
CA ARG A 31 -31.64 -3.62 7.82
C ARG A 31 -30.35 -2.89 8.18
N ASP A 32 -30.32 -2.41 9.41
CA ASP A 32 -29.16 -1.75 10.00
C ASP A 32 -28.17 -2.78 10.58
N TYR A 33 -27.23 -3.25 9.77
CA TYR A 33 -26.24 -4.26 10.15
C TYR A 33 -25.06 -3.65 10.90
N ASN A 34 -24.37 -4.46 11.73
CA ASN A 34 -23.05 -4.12 12.25
C ASN A 34 -21.99 -4.23 11.15
N THR A 35 -20.97 -3.42 11.24
CA THR A 35 -19.86 -3.33 10.28
C THR A 35 -18.54 -3.13 10.99
N LEU A 36 -17.45 -3.60 10.39
CA LEU A 36 -16.07 -3.31 10.79
C LEU A 36 -15.48 -2.38 9.74
N MET A 37 -15.40 -1.09 10.07
CA MET A 37 -15.08 -0.01 9.12
C MET A 37 -13.69 0.58 9.37
N PRO A 38 -12.83 0.66 8.36
CA PRO A 38 -11.56 1.38 8.45
C PRO A 38 -11.78 2.83 8.00
N TYR A 39 -12.17 3.69 8.94
CA TYR A 39 -12.37 5.10 8.64
C TYR A 39 -11.04 5.77 8.32
N VAL A 40 -11.06 6.72 7.38
CA VAL A 40 -9.89 7.52 7.05
C VAL A 40 -9.41 8.28 8.29
N ARG A 41 -8.13 8.11 8.62
CA ARG A 41 -7.40 8.78 9.69
C ARG A 41 -6.06 9.26 9.15
N ASP A 42 -5.27 9.90 10.02
CA ASP A 42 -3.91 10.35 9.72
C ASP A 42 -3.79 11.18 8.42
N LEU A 43 -4.60 12.25 8.36
CA LEU A 43 -4.66 13.12 7.18
C LEU A 43 -3.39 13.95 7.04
N ARG A 44 -2.76 13.91 5.87
CA ARG A 44 -1.65 14.83 5.53
C ARG A 44 -2.14 16.27 5.31
N ASN A 45 -3.44 16.44 5.06
CA ASN A 45 -4.15 17.71 5.07
C ASN A 45 -5.50 17.55 5.80
N PRO A 46 -5.72 18.22 6.96
CA PRO A 46 -6.96 18.08 7.73
C PRO A 46 -8.25 18.40 6.98
N LYS A 47 -8.17 19.10 5.83
CA LYS A 47 -9.31 19.48 5.00
C LYS A 47 -9.54 18.59 3.79
N ASP A 48 -8.67 17.60 3.57
CA ASP A 48 -8.76 16.70 2.41
C ASP A 48 -8.71 15.23 2.88
N PRO A 49 -9.87 14.55 2.98
CA PRO A 49 -9.94 13.16 3.43
C PRO A 49 -9.42 12.15 2.39
N TYR A 50 -8.95 12.61 1.22
CA TYR A 50 -8.38 11.75 0.18
C TYR A 50 -6.84 11.73 0.21
N ILE A 51 -6.22 12.31 1.25
CA ILE A 51 -4.76 12.33 1.42
C ILE A 51 -4.42 11.78 2.82
N SER A 52 -4.15 10.48 2.88
CA SER A 52 -3.95 9.69 4.11
C SER A 52 -3.12 8.43 3.84
N SER A 53 -2.50 7.85 4.86
CA SER A 53 -1.70 6.61 4.75
C SER A 53 -2.49 5.34 4.47
N PHE A 54 -3.82 5.37 4.60
CA PHE A 54 -4.70 4.19 4.56
C PHE A 54 -4.49 3.21 5.72
N GLU A 55 -4.07 3.72 6.87
CA GLU A 55 -3.85 2.95 8.08
C GLU A 55 -4.85 3.32 9.18
N ALA A 56 -5.72 2.38 9.51
CA ALA A 56 -6.70 2.57 10.56
C ALA A 56 -7.06 1.25 11.22
N GLN A 57 -7.43 1.32 12.50
CA GLN A 57 -8.15 0.23 13.15
C GLN A 57 -9.56 0.10 12.55
N TYR A 58 -10.15 -1.08 12.71
CA TYR A 58 -11.55 -1.30 12.36
C TYR A 58 -12.46 -0.87 13.51
N GLU A 59 -13.36 0.06 13.25
CA GLU A 59 -14.38 0.45 14.22
C GLU A 59 -15.66 -0.39 14.00
N ASN A 60 -16.16 -1.03 15.07
CA ASN A 60 -17.42 -1.76 15.05
C ASN A 60 -18.60 -0.80 15.20
N LYS A 61 -19.32 -0.53 14.11
CA LYS A 61 -20.49 0.37 14.09
C LYS A 61 -21.62 -0.19 13.28
N LYS A 62 -22.85 0.20 13.61
CA LYS A 62 -23.97 0.00 12.69
C LYS A 62 -23.84 0.88 11.45
N ILE A 63 -24.49 0.48 10.36
CA ILE A 63 -24.59 1.28 9.13
C ILE A 63 -25.12 2.69 9.44
N SER A 64 -26.16 2.79 10.28
CA SER A 64 -26.77 4.06 10.66
C SER A 64 -25.85 4.98 11.50
N GLU A 65 -24.81 4.40 12.11
CA GLU A 65 -23.84 5.05 13.00
C GLU A 65 -22.53 5.40 12.30
N PHE A 66 -22.51 5.38 10.96
CA PHE A 66 -21.33 5.76 10.16
C PHE A 66 -20.77 7.11 10.64
N ALA A 67 -19.45 7.16 10.87
CA ALA A 67 -18.80 8.34 11.40
C ALA A 67 -19.00 9.57 10.50
N LYS A 68 -19.31 10.72 11.10
CA LYS A 68 -19.51 11.97 10.36
C LYS A 68 -18.18 12.55 9.88
N ASP A 69 -18.25 13.38 8.85
CA ASP A 69 -17.14 14.19 8.34
C ASP A 69 -15.88 13.38 7.99
N THR A 70 -16.07 12.12 7.60
CA THR A 70 -15.00 11.21 7.20
C THR A 70 -15.47 10.27 6.09
N LEU A 71 -14.53 9.52 5.55
CA LEU A 71 -14.74 8.44 4.60
C LEU A 71 -14.30 7.12 5.25
N ALA A 72 -14.64 6.00 4.65
CA ALA A 72 -13.99 4.72 4.92
C ALA A 72 -13.38 4.17 3.63
N PHE A 73 -12.17 3.63 3.74
CA PHE A 73 -11.52 2.94 2.63
C PHE A 73 -11.90 1.46 2.61
N LEU A 74 -11.44 0.75 1.58
CA LEU A 74 -11.69 -0.67 1.39
C LEU A 74 -10.47 -1.50 1.83
N PRO A 75 -10.65 -2.77 2.21
CA PRO A 75 -11.93 -3.48 2.38
C PRO A 75 -12.59 -3.22 3.75
N PHE A 76 -13.91 -3.40 3.82
CA PHE A 76 -14.65 -3.42 5.09
C PHE A 76 -15.64 -4.58 5.15
N LEU A 77 -15.99 -4.99 6.37
CA LEU A 77 -16.85 -6.15 6.63
C LEU A 77 -18.24 -5.72 7.11
N ILE A 78 -19.25 -6.46 6.68
CA ILE A 78 -20.63 -6.39 7.15
C ILE A 78 -20.97 -7.72 7.84
N ASP A 79 -21.42 -7.65 9.09
CA ASP A 79 -22.00 -8.80 9.78
C ASP A 79 -23.43 -9.04 9.26
N PHE A 80 -23.55 -9.94 8.30
CA PHE A 80 -24.72 -10.08 7.45
C PHE A 80 -25.65 -11.20 7.94
N LYS A 81 -26.92 -11.17 7.49
CA LYS A 81 -27.99 -12.07 7.93
C LYS A 81 -27.57 -13.53 8.13
N ASN A 82 -28.16 -14.17 9.14
CA ASN A 82 -28.03 -15.60 9.41
C ASN A 82 -26.56 -16.03 9.63
N ASN A 83 -25.82 -15.23 10.41
CA ASN A 83 -24.41 -15.43 10.73
C ASN A 83 -23.48 -15.43 9.52
N LYS A 84 -23.94 -14.91 8.37
CA LYS A 84 -23.10 -14.73 7.19
C LYS A 84 -22.23 -13.51 7.37
N LYS A 85 -21.19 -13.41 6.56
CA LYS A 85 -20.34 -12.22 6.47
C LYS A 85 -20.33 -11.75 5.04
N ALA A 86 -20.24 -10.44 4.85
CA ALA A 86 -19.97 -9.88 3.54
C ALA A 86 -18.78 -8.92 3.63
N VAL A 87 -17.90 -8.95 2.64
CA VAL A 87 -16.77 -8.02 2.55
C VAL A 87 -16.85 -7.29 1.23
N PHE A 88 -16.85 -5.96 1.28
CA PHE A 88 -16.87 -5.12 0.09
C PHE A 88 -15.46 -4.64 -0.22
N LEU A 89 -15.04 -4.83 -1.47
CA LEU A 89 -13.70 -4.51 -1.94
C LEU A 89 -13.67 -4.29 -3.46
N GLU A 90 -12.48 -4.04 -4.00
CA GLU A 90 -12.25 -3.86 -5.43
C GLU A 90 -10.99 -4.59 -5.91
N ALA A 91 -10.90 -4.84 -7.21
CA ALA A 91 -9.72 -5.43 -7.84
C ALA A 91 -9.45 -4.80 -9.21
N ASN A 92 -8.23 -4.98 -9.70
CA ASN A 92 -7.75 -4.46 -10.98
C ASN A 92 -7.89 -2.93 -11.07
N LEU A 93 -7.42 -2.22 -10.03
CA LEU A 93 -7.40 -0.76 -9.99
C LEU A 93 -6.17 -0.26 -10.75
N GLU A 94 -6.34 0.12 -12.01
CA GLU A 94 -5.31 0.69 -12.90
C GLU A 94 -5.90 1.94 -13.57
N ASP A 95 -5.14 3.04 -13.62
CA ASP A 95 -5.55 4.30 -14.28
C ASP A 95 -6.99 4.76 -13.92
N TYR A 96 -7.33 4.68 -12.63
CA TYR A 96 -8.66 5.02 -12.09
C TYR A 96 -8.54 5.30 -10.59
N PRO A 97 -9.34 6.21 -9.99
CA PRO A 97 -9.23 6.46 -8.55
C PRO A 97 -9.79 5.31 -7.71
N GLY A 98 -9.19 5.07 -6.54
CA GLY A 98 -9.67 4.11 -5.56
C GLY A 98 -11.03 4.51 -4.99
N LEU A 99 -11.81 3.50 -4.62
CA LEU A 99 -13.16 3.69 -4.08
C LEU A 99 -13.09 3.85 -2.55
N PHE A 100 -13.65 4.95 -2.07
CA PHE A 100 -14.07 5.12 -0.68
C PHE A 100 -15.58 4.99 -0.57
N VAL A 101 -16.07 4.84 0.65
CA VAL A 101 -17.50 4.90 0.95
C VAL A 101 -17.82 5.97 1.99
N THR A 102 -19.04 6.47 1.90
CA THR A 102 -19.75 7.15 2.99
C THR A 102 -21.16 6.57 3.11
N ASN A 103 -21.92 6.94 4.14
CA ASN A 103 -23.31 6.47 4.20
C ASN A 103 -24.15 7.07 3.06
N ASN A 104 -25.10 6.28 2.57
CA ASN A 104 -26.06 6.78 1.60
C ASN A 104 -27.03 7.78 2.26
N LYS A 105 -27.76 8.55 1.45
CA LYS A 105 -28.72 9.56 1.94
C LYS A 105 -29.78 8.99 2.91
N SER A 106 -30.20 7.74 2.73
CA SER A 106 -31.17 7.06 3.60
C SER A 106 -30.57 6.48 4.87
N LYS A 107 -29.24 6.51 5.03
CA LYS A 107 -28.48 5.88 6.13
C LYS A 107 -28.79 4.39 6.30
N SER A 108 -29.18 3.72 5.22
CA SER A 108 -29.50 2.30 5.17
C SER A 108 -28.47 1.53 4.33
N GLY A 109 -27.32 2.14 4.08
CA GLY A 109 -26.26 1.57 3.29
C GLY A 109 -25.15 2.57 2.99
N PHE A 110 -24.40 2.29 1.94
CA PHE A 110 -23.20 3.04 1.57
C PHE A 110 -23.26 3.52 0.12
N GLU A 111 -22.62 4.65 -0.15
CA GLU A 111 -22.43 5.18 -1.49
C GLU A 111 -20.96 5.53 -1.72
N SER A 112 -20.51 5.38 -2.96
CA SER A 112 -19.12 5.61 -3.34
C SER A 112 -18.70 7.08 -3.24
N ARG A 113 -17.42 7.26 -2.94
CA ARG A 113 -16.67 8.51 -3.01
C ARG A 113 -15.33 8.23 -3.66
N PHE A 114 -14.83 9.20 -4.41
CA PHE A 114 -13.61 9.07 -5.18
C PHE A 114 -12.83 10.38 -5.10
N SER A 115 -11.51 10.26 -4.99
CA SER A 115 -10.61 11.39 -5.17
C SER A 115 -10.66 11.85 -6.63
N LYS A 116 -11.02 13.12 -6.86
CA LYS A 116 -11.04 13.70 -8.22
C LYS A 116 -9.61 13.94 -8.71
N PHE A 117 -9.44 13.97 -10.04
CA PHE A 117 -8.13 14.10 -10.66
C PHE A 117 -7.38 15.37 -10.18
N PRO A 118 -6.11 15.29 -9.77
CA PRO A 118 -5.33 16.45 -9.34
C PRO A 118 -4.93 17.33 -10.54
N LEU A 119 -5.19 18.64 -10.44
CA LEU A 119 -4.74 19.64 -11.42
C LEU A 119 -3.48 20.38 -10.95
N GLN A 120 -3.42 20.67 -9.65
CA GLN A 120 -2.28 21.32 -9.02
C GLN A 120 -1.89 20.61 -7.72
N GLU A 121 -0.59 20.52 -7.50
CA GLU A 121 0.01 19.86 -6.35
C GLU A 121 1.12 20.73 -5.78
N LYS A 122 1.38 20.57 -4.47
CA LYS A 122 2.53 21.16 -3.79
C LYS A 122 3.12 20.20 -2.79
N ASN A 123 4.35 20.45 -2.38
CA ASN A 123 4.93 19.75 -1.24
C ASN A 123 4.24 20.20 0.06
N GLY A 124 4.15 19.29 1.02
CA GLY A 124 3.64 19.56 2.36
C GLY A 124 3.59 18.28 3.18
N GLY A 125 2.76 18.27 4.22
CA GLY A 125 2.62 17.12 5.13
C GLY A 125 3.84 16.92 6.03
N PHE A 126 4.13 15.67 6.38
CA PHE A 126 5.30 15.25 7.15
C PHE A 126 6.58 15.69 6.42
N ASN A 127 7.50 16.36 7.12
CA ASN A 127 8.78 16.88 6.61
C ASN A 127 8.77 17.54 5.22
N ASN A 128 7.61 18.01 4.74
CA ASN A 128 7.43 18.53 3.37
C ASN A 128 7.72 17.49 2.26
N ILE A 129 7.55 16.20 2.54
CA ILE A 129 7.81 15.10 1.61
C ILE A 129 6.55 14.44 1.01
N ASN A 130 5.36 14.83 1.47
CA ASN A 130 4.11 14.43 0.84
C ASN A 130 3.73 15.39 -0.31
N ARG A 131 2.94 14.89 -1.25
CA ARG A 131 2.44 15.66 -2.40
C ARG A 131 0.95 15.96 -2.24
N LEU A 132 0.69 17.12 -1.63
CA LEU A 132 -0.66 17.62 -1.36
C LEU A 132 -1.32 18.14 -2.63
N ILE A 133 -2.64 17.99 -2.73
CA ILE A 133 -3.42 18.49 -3.86
C ILE A 133 -4.05 19.83 -3.48
N THR A 134 -3.81 20.86 -4.29
CA THR A 134 -4.35 22.22 -4.07
C THR A 134 -5.50 22.55 -5.00
N GLU A 135 -5.61 21.86 -6.14
CA GLU A 135 -6.71 22.01 -7.07
C GLU A 135 -7.05 20.65 -7.69
N ARG A 136 -8.35 20.36 -7.80
CA ARG A 136 -8.88 19.14 -8.42
C ARG A 136 -9.75 19.50 -9.62
N ALA A 137 -9.73 18.62 -10.60
CA ALA A 137 -10.65 18.69 -11.72
C ALA A 137 -12.11 18.44 -11.27
N ASP A 138 -13.06 18.68 -12.17
CA ASP A 138 -14.46 18.29 -11.98
C ASP A 138 -14.73 16.81 -12.34
N TYR A 139 -13.71 16.07 -12.79
CA TYR A 139 -13.77 14.67 -13.22
C TYR A 139 -12.84 13.75 -12.41
N LEU A 140 -13.05 12.43 -12.54
CA LEU A 140 -12.26 11.37 -11.91
C LEU A 140 -10.99 11.04 -12.70
N VAL A 141 -11.14 10.82 -14.01
CA VAL A 141 -10.03 10.47 -14.90
C VAL A 141 -10.36 10.78 -16.36
N GLN A 142 -9.34 11.11 -17.15
CA GLN A 142 -9.36 11.09 -18.61
C GLN A 142 -8.54 9.90 -19.09
N THR A 143 -9.12 9.03 -19.92
CA THR A 143 -8.50 7.74 -20.24
C THR A 143 -8.92 7.22 -21.61
N LYS A 144 -8.30 6.12 -22.05
CA LYS A 144 -8.63 5.43 -23.30
C LYS A 144 -10.08 4.97 -23.32
N GLY A 145 -10.74 5.20 -24.45
CA GLY A 145 -12.15 4.88 -24.65
C GLY A 145 -12.47 3.39 -24.67
N THR A 146 -11.51 2.56 -25.07
CA THR A 146 -11.63 1.10 -25.04
C THR A 146 -10.81 0.54 -23.89
N ARG A 147 -11.47 0.17 -22.80
CA ARG A 147 -10.81 -0.35 -21.59
C ARG A 147 -11.77 -1.10 -20.66
N ASN A 148 -11.18 -1.79 -19.70
CA ASN A 148 -11.85 -2.29 -18.52
C ASN A 148 -11.69 -1.28 -17.37
N PHE A 149 -12.74 -1.15 -16.55
CA PHE A 149 -12.69 -0.43 -15.28
C PHE A 149 -12.48 -1.41 -14.10
N PRO A 150 -12.12 -0.92 -12.91
CA PRO A 150 -11.90 -1.78 -11.75
C PRO A 150 -13.14 -2.61 -11.42
N TRP A 151 -12.92 -3.82 -10.91
CA TRP A 151 -13.98 -4.67 -10.40
C TRP A 151 -14.50 -4.14 -9.07
N ARG A 152 -15.83 -4.10 -8.92
CA ARG A 152 -16.51 -3.93 -7.63
C ARG A 152 -16.94 -5.30 -7.13
N ILE A 153 -16.55 -5.65 -5.92
CA ILE A 153 -16.65 -7.02 -5.40
C ILE A 153 -17.41 -7.01 -4.08
N ILE A 154 -18.38 -7.91 -3.96
CA ILE A 154 -18.97 -8.29 -2.67
C ILE A 154 -18.70 -9.77 -2.44
N VAL A 155 -17.78 -10.07 -1.53
CA VAL A 155 -17.57 -11.43 -1.02
C VAL A 155 -18.70 -11.73 -0.05
N ILE A 156 -19.25 -12.93 -0.10
CA ILE A 156 -20.30 -13.40 0.81
C ILE A 156 -19.92 -14.78 1.31
N SER A 157 -19.78 -14.91 2.63
CA SER A 157 -19.42 -16.15 3.28
C SER A 157 -20.47 -16.63 4.29
N LYS A 158 -20.53 -17.95 4.48
CA LYS A 158 -21.30 -18.61 5.54
C LYS A 158 -20.49 -18.87 6.81
N ASN A 159 -19.16 -18.82 6.75
CA ASN A 159 -18.25 -18.98 7.88
C ASN A 159 -16.97 -18.15 7.70
N ASP A 160 -16.32 -17.77 8.79
CA ASP A 160 -15.22 -16.80 8.72
C ASP A 160 -13.96 -17.36 8.04
N ALA A 161 -13.74 -18.68 8.08
CA ALA A 161 -12.59 -19.32 7.44
C ALA A 161 -12.60 -19.16 5.91
N ASP A 162 -13.78 -19.17 5.28
CA ASP A 162 -13.89 -18.94 3.83
C ASP A 162 -13.54 -17.48 3.44
N LEU A 163 -13.64 -16.51 4.37
CA LEU A 163 -13.16 -15.15 4.10
C LEU A 163 -11.63 -15.10 4.04
N ALA A 164 -10.96 -15.74 5.00
CA ALA A 164 -9.50 -15.81 5.02
C ALA A 164 -8.93 -16.62 3.84
N ASN A 165 -9.69 -17.58 3.31
CA ASN A 165 -9.33 -18.38 2.15
C ASN A 165 -9.91 -17.83 0.82
N ASN A 166 -10.27 -16.55 0.76
CA ASN A 166 -10.80 -15.93 -0.45
C ASN A 166 -9.68 -15.42 -1.38
N ASP A 167 -9.80 -15.70 -2.67
CA ASP A 167 -8.82 -15.34 -3.71
C ASP A 167 -9.44 -14.49 -4.84
N MET A 168 -10.58 -13.83 -4.60
CA MET A 168 -11.30 -13.07 -5.64
C MET A 168 -10.44 -11.97 -6.27
N VAL A 169 -9.70 -11.21 -5.46
CA VAL A 169 -8.84 -10.15 -5.98
C VAL A 169 -7.80 -10.72 -6.93
N GLN A 170 -7.20 -11.86 -6.58
CA GLN A 170 -6.26 -12.56 -7.44
C GLN A 170 -6.93 -13.09 -8.71
N LYS A 171 -8.10 -13.73 -8.63
CA LYS A 171 -8.87 -14.23 -9.79
C LYS A 171 -9.20 -13.12 -10.78
N LEU A 172 -9.49 -11.92 -10.29
CA LEU A 172 -9.96 -10.77 -11.06
C LEU A 172 -8.85 -9.83 -11.56
N SER A 173 -7.60 -10.06 -11.17
CA SER A 173 -6.45 -9.28 -11.65
C SER A 173 -5.92 -9.77 -13.00
N GLU A 174 -5.21 -8.89 -13.70
CA GLU A 174 -4.55 -9.22 -14.97
C GLU A 174 -3.42 -10.24 -14.76
N PRO A 175 -3.09 -11.05 -15.79
CA PRO A 175 -1.92 -11.93 -15.74
C PRO A 175 -0.61 -11.14 -15.66
N THR A 176 0.46 -11.83 -15.28
CA THR A 176 1.78 -11.19 -15.17
C THR A 176 2.24 -10.56 -16.50
N LYS A 177 2.79 -9.34 -16.41
CA LYS A 177 3.49 -8.65 -17.52
C LYS A 177 4.99 -8.97 -17.55
N ILE A 178 5.52 -9.70 -16.55
CA ILE A 178 6.94 -10.06 -16.44
C ILE A 178 7.17 -11.45 -17.03
N LYS A 179 8.01 -11.54 -18.06
CA LYS A 179 8.29 -12.82 -18.75
C LYS A 179 9.22 -13.74 -17.96
N ASP A 180 10.30 -13.19 -17.42
CA ASP A 180 11.28 -13.91 -16.60
C ASP A 180 11.12 -13.47 -15.14
N ILE A 181 10.65 -14.39 -14.30
CA ILE A 181 10.45 -14.18 -12.86
C ILE A 181 11.56 -14.83 -12.02
N SER A 182 12.58 -15.45 -12.62
CA SER A 182 13.62 -16.21 -11.91
C SER A 182 14.49 -15.34 -10.99
N TRP A 183 14.59 -14.04 -11.30
CA TRP A 183 15.34 -13.06 -10.52
C TRP A 183 14.58 -12.56 -9.29
N ILE A 184 13.26 -12.77 -9.24
CA ILE A 184 12.42 -12.33 -8.13
C ILE A 184 12.66 -13.30 -6.98
N LYS A 185 13.31 -12.82 -5.92
CA LYS A 185 13.64 -13.61 -4.73
C LYS A 185 12.87 -13.06 -3.52
N PRO A 186 11.79 -13.71 -3.06
CA PRO A 186 11.17 -13.35 -1.80
C PRO A 186 12.13 -13.64 -0.63
N GLY A 187 11.93 -12.97 0.50
CA GLY A 187 12.78 -13.13 1.68
C GLY A 187 12.30 -12.26 2.83
N LYS A 188 13.07 -12.28 3.92
CA LYS A 188 12.86 -11.47 5.13
C LYS A 188 13.88 -10.36 5.20
N VAL A 189 13.59 -9.36 6.04
CA VAL A 189 14.46 -8.21 6.29
C VAL A 189 14.92 -8.23 7.75
N ALA A 190 16.22 -8.04 7.98
CA ALA A 190 16.72 -7.60 9.28
C ALA A 190 16.53 -6.08 9.36
N TRP A 191 15.35 -5.67 9.81
CA TRP A 191 14.89 -4.29 9.67
C TRP A 191 15.44 -3.38 10.78
N ASP A 192 15.69 -2.13 10.44
CA ASP A 192 16.48 -1.16 11.18
C ASP A 192 15.60 -0.07 11.83
N TRP A 193 14.57 0.39 11.13
CA TRP A 193 13.75 1.55 11.52
C TRP A 193 12.83 1.32 12.74
N TRP A 194 12.13 0.19 12.80
CA TRP A 194 11.16 -0.07 13.89
C TRP A 194 11.83 -0.04 15.28
N ASN A 195 13.00 -0.67 15.37
CA ASN A 195 13.80 -0.71 16.58
C ASN A 195 14.73 0.51 16.74
N ASP A 196 14.58 1.53 15.89
CA ASP A 196 15.28 2.82 15.97
C ASP A 196 16.81 2.69 15.94
N TRP A 197 17.31 1.75 15.14
CA TRP A 197 18.74 1.37 15.10
C TRP A 197 19.34 1.09 16.48
N ASN A 198 18.53 0.79 17.51
CA ASN A 198 18.92 0.84 18.92
C ASN A 198 19.64 -0.44 19.37
N ILE A 199 20.67 -0.82 18.61
CA ILE A 199 21.59 -1.90 18.94
C ILE A 199 22.49 -1.46 20.11
N TYR A 200 22.69 -2.37 21.06
CA TYR A 200 23.44 -2.14 22.29
C TYR A 200 24.56 -3.18 22.44
N ASN A 201 25.46 -2.97 23.41
CA ASN A 201 26.66 -3.79 23.64
C ASN A 201 27.60 -3.85 22.41
N ILE A 202 27.76 -2.72 21.76
CA ILE A 202 28.66 -2.51 20.61
C ILE A 202 29.74 -1.47 20.96
N ASP A 203 30.84 -1.46 20.21
CA ASP A 203 32.01 -0.58 20.41
C ASP A 203 31.96 0.71 19.57
N PHE A 204 30.86 0.95 18.86
CA PHE A 204 30.56 2.17 18.11
C PHE A 204 29.20 2.74 18.50
N LYS A 205 28.91 3.99 18.10
CA LYS A 205 27.60 4.60 18.33
C LYS A 205 26.60 4.12 17.28
N ALA A 206 25.50 3.52 17.73
CA ALA A 206 24.42 3.12 16.85
C ALA A 206 23.72 4.31 16.17
N GLY A 207 23.18 4.09 14.97
CA GLY A 207 22.38 5.05 14.23
C GLY A 207 22.53 4.86 12.72
N ILE A 208 22.20 5.89 11.94
CA ILE A 208 22.31 5.85 10.48
C ILE A 208 23.77 6.05 10.07
N ASN A 209 24.55 4.96 10.08
CA ASN A 209 25.94 4.94 9.67
C ASN A 209 26.38 3.55 9.18
N THR A 210 27.50 3.50 8.45
CA THR A 210 28.04 2.27 7.86
C THR A 210 28.26 1.13 8.87
N GLN A 211 28.70 1.41 10.11
CA GLN A 211 29.00 0.34 11.08
C GLN A 211 27.72 -0.32 11.60
N THR A 212 26.68 0.48 11.86
CA THR A 212 25.36 -0.05 12.21
C THR A 212 24.82 -0.94 11.10
N TYR A 213 24.85 -0.51 9.84
CA TYR A 213 24.37 -1.35 8.74
C TYR A 213 25.20 -2.63 8.55
N LYS A 214 26.52 -2.59 8.73
CA LYS A 214 27.34 -3.81 8.75
C LYS A 214 26.92 -4.79 9.84
N TYR A 215 26.57 -4.30 11.03
CA TYR A 215 26.04 -5.13 12.11
C TYR A 215 24.73 -5.84 11.71
N TYR A 216 23.78 -5.13 11.09
CA TYR A 216 22.55 -5.76 10.57
C TYR A 216 22.84 -6.78 9.47
N ILE A 217 23.78 -6.49 8.57
CA ILE A 217 24.20 -7.43 7.51
C ILE A 217 24.82 -8.71 8.11
N ASP A 218 25.68 -8.59 9.13
CA ASP A 218 26.26 -9.74 9.81
C ASP A 218 25.19 -10.58 10.54
N PHE A 219 24.25 -9.91 11.23
CA PHE A 219 23.10 -10.57 11.83
C PHE A 219 22.25 -11.30 10.78
N ALA A 220 21.94 -10.64 9.66
CA ALA A 220 21.14 -11.21 8.59
C ALA A 220 21.84 -12.44 8.00
N SER A 221 23.13 -12.33 7.68
CA SER A 221 23.93 -13.42 7.14
C SER A 221 23.98 -14.63 8.07
N LYS A 222 24.29 -14.41 9.36
CA LYS A 222 24.35 -15.47 10.37
C LYS A 222 23.02 -16.21 10.53
N ASN A 223 21.91 -15.51 10.38
CA ASN A 223 20.56 -16.05 10.55
C ASN A 223 19.87 -16.42 9.22
N LYS A 224 20.58 -16.33 8.08
CA LYS A 224 20.05 -16.63 6.74
C LYS A 224 18.82 -15.78 6.40
N VAL A 225 18.83 -14.51 6.80
CA VAL A 225 17.87 -13.49 6.39
C VAL A 225 18.39 -12.85 5.11
N GLU A 226 17.52 -12.76 4.10
CA GLU A 226 17.91 -12.46 2.73
C GLU A 226 18.28 -10.98 2.52
N TYR A 227 17.68 -10.06 3.29
CA TYR A 227 17.78 -8.63 3.05
C TYR A 227 18.06 -7.80 4.30
N VAL A 228 18.68 -6.64 4.08
CA VAL A 228 18.70 -5.49 4.99
C VAL A 228 18.11 -4.31 4.24
N VAL A 229 17.22 -3.57 4.90
CA VAL A 229 16.70 -2.28 4.41
C VAL A 229 17.58 -1.18 4.98
N LEU A 230 17.94 -0.21 4.15
CA LEU A 230 18.39 1.10 4.60
C LEU A 230 17.14 2.00 4.56
N ASP A 231 16.50 2.18 5.71
CA ASP A 231 15.26 2.94 5.82
C ASP A 231 15.55 4.46 5.86
N GLU A 232 14.53 5.29 6.11
CA GLU A 232 14.63 6.76 6.09
C GLU A 232 15.94 7.29 6.75
N GLY A 233 16.66 8.13 5.99
CA GLY A 233 17.86 8.85 6.45
C GLY A 233 19.20 8.41 5.83
N TRP A 234 19.24 7.35 5.01
CA TRP A 234 20.44 6.99 4.24
C TRP A 234 20.78 7.99 3.11
N SER A 235 19.81 8.82 2.71
CA SER A 235 19.93 9.90 1.73
C SER A 235 19.14 11.13 2.18
N LEU A 236 19.25 12.24 1.42
CA LEU A 236 18.28 13.33 1.56
C LEU A 236 16.88 12.83 1.16
N GLU A 237 15.86 13.26 1.90
CA GLU A 237 14.48 12.76 1.74
C GLU A 237 13.85 13.15 0.39
N ASP A 238 14.30 14.28 -0.20
CA ASP A 238 13.79 14.78 -1.48
C ASP A 238 14.69 14.42 -2.67
N ASP A 239 15.93 13.98 -2.46
CA ASP A 239 16.91 13.69 -3.51
C ASP A 239 17.79 12.51 -3.10
N ILE A 240 17.31 11.29 -3.37
CA ILE A 240 17.98 10.07 -2.93
C ILE A 240 19.36 9.84 -3.57
N MET A 241 19.70 10.59 -4.62
CA MET A 241 21.04 10.57 -5.24
C MET A 241 22.10 11.25 -4.36
N LYS A 242 21.69 12.01 -3.34
CA LYS A 242 22.58 12.64 -2.35
C LYS A 242 22.55 11.83 -1.06
N HIS A 243 23.59 11.03 -0.86
CA HIS A 243 23.67 10.10 0.28
C HIS A 243 24.10 10.83 1.55
N ASN A 244 23.70 10.28 2.69
CA ASN A 244 24.20 10.67 4.00
C ASN A 244 25.71 10.40 4.06
N PRO A 245 26.55 11.38 4.44
CA PRO A 245 28.01 11.22 4.44
C PRO A 245 28.51 10.14 5.42
N ASN A 246 27.70 9.73 6.39
CA ASN A 246 28.03 8.66 7.33
C ASN A 246 27.70 7.25 6.79
N VAL A 247 27.09 7.15 5.60
CA VAL A 247 26.66 5.90 4.96
C VAL A 247 27.44 5.71 3.66
N ASP A 248 28.39 4.79 3.68
CA ASP A 248 29.11 4.34 2.49
C ASP A 248 28.32 3.22 1.80
N LEU A 249 27.44 3.61 0.89
CA LEU A 249 26.51 2.70 0.25
C LEU A 249 27.22 1.63 -0.60
N GLU A 250 28.25 2.00 -1.35
CA GLU A 250 28.99 1.04 -2.18
C GLU A 250 29.71 0.00 -1.33
N ALA A 251 30.32 0.43 -0.21
CA ALA A 251 30.93 -0.51 0.74
C ALA A 251 29.89 -1.46 1.37
N LEU A 252 28.68 -0.98 1.68
CA LEU A 252 27.61 -1.82 2.22
C LEU A 252 27.10 -2.83 1.19
N ILE A 253 26.96 -2.43 -0.08
CA ILE A 253 26.57 -3.36 -1.15
C ILE A 253 27.62 -4.46 -1.33
N ALA A 254 28.91 -4.09 -1.37
CA ALA A 254 30.00 -5.06 -1.46
C ALA A 254 30.01 -6.02 -0.25
N TYR A 255 29.90 -5.47 0.96
CA TYR A 255 29.89 -6.24 2.21
C TYR A 255 28.70 -7.20 2.31
N GLY A 256 27.51 -6.75 1.91
CA GLY A 256 26.30 -7.58 1.82
C GLY A 256 26.46 -8.71 0.82
N LYS A 257 27.03 -8.43 -0.36
CA LYS A 257 27.28 -9.44 -1.39
C LYS A 257 28.20 -10.57 -0.89
N GLU A 258 29.29 -10.25 -0.20
CA GLU A 258 30.20 -11.23 0.40
C GLU A 258 29.51 -12.13 1.44
N ARG A 259 28.43 -11.63 2.05
CA ARG A 259 27.65 -12.28 3.10
C ARG A 259 26.32 -12.87 2.63
N ASN A 260 26.07 -12.84 1.32
CA ASN A 260 24.84 -13.29 0.70
C ASN A 260 23.58 -12.59 1.25
N VAL A 261 23.69 -11.27 1.48
CA VAL A 261 22.61 -10.39 1.92
C VAL A 261 22.39 -9.29 0.88
N GLY A 262 21.15 -9.14 0.43
CA GLY A 262 20.73 -8.06 -0.48
C GLY A 262 20.43 -6.77 0.26
N ILE A 263 20.65 -5.64 -0.40
CA ILE A 263 20.26 -4.32 0.12
C ILE A 263 19.00 -3.83 -0.58
N ILE A 264 18.02 -3.39 0.21
CA ILE A 264 16.81 -2.68 -0.22
C ILE A 264 16.93 -1.23 0.26
N LEU A 265 16.57 -0.27 -0.59
CA LEU A 265 16.62 1.15 -0.24
C LEU A 265 15.23 1.71 -0.03
N TRP A 266 15.03 2.45 1.05
CA TRP A 266 13.83 3.26 1.22
C TRP A 266 13.88 4.51 0.34
N SER A 267 12.74 4.97 -0.15
CA SER A 267 12.60 6.27 -0.81
C SER A 267 11.19 6.81 -0.65
N SER A 268 11.06 8.12 -0.40
CA SER A 268 9.80 8.80 -0.64
C SER A 268 9.40 8.67 -2.12
N TRP A 269 8.10 8.55 -2.39
CA TRP A 269 7.52 8.57 -3.74
C TRP A 269 7.92 9.86 -4.48
N MET A 270 7.93 10.99 -3.76
CA MET A 270 8.28 12.28 -4.31
C MET A 270 9.72 12.33 -4.85
N ALA A 271 10.70 11.81 -4.11
CA ALA A 271 12.09 11.80 -4.55
C ALA A 271 12.29 10.83 -5.73
N LEU A 272 11.72 9.63 -5.63
CA LEU A 272 11.83 8.60 -6.65
C LEU A 272 11.27 9.06 -8.00
N THR A 273 10.13 9.73 -7.99
CA THR A 273 9.42 10.13 -9.21
C THR A 273 10.04 11.32 -9.95
N LYS A 274 11.08 11.97 -9.40
CA LYS A 274 11.87 12.96 -10.14
C LYS A 274 12.54 12.36 -11.39
N ASN A 275 13.00 11.12 -11.32
CA ASN A 275 13.58 10.38 -12.45
C ASN A 275 13.59 8.86 -12.19
N THR A 276 12.40 8.24 -12.08
CA THR A 276 12.24 6.83 -11.67
C THR A 276 13.16 5.86 -12.43
N LEU A 277 13.18 5.92 -13.77
CA LEU A 277 13.94 4.98 -14.57
C LEU A 277 15.46 5.20 -14.44
N GLY A 278 15.91 6.45 -14.40
CA GLY A 278 17.33 6.77 -14.23
C GLY A 278 17.85 6.33 -12.86
N ILE A 279 17.07 6.59 -11.81
CA ILE A 279 17.35 6.18 -10.43
C ILE A 279 17.42 4.65 -10.35
N PHE A 280 16.39 3.94 -10.82
CA PHE A 280 16.38 2.48 -10.79
C PHE A 280 17.54 1.86 -11.56
N LYS A 281 17.85 2.35 -12.77
CA LYS A 281 19.02 1.86 -13.51
C LYS A 281 20.33 2.11 -12.76
N ASN A 282 20.50 3.27 -12.14
CA ASN A 282 21.69 3.59 -11.37
C ASN A 282 21.89 2.59 -10.22
N TYR A 283 20.88 2.44 -9.35
CA TYR A 283 20.99 1.58 -8.17
C TYR A 283 21.01 0.08 -8.51
N ALA A 284 20.28 -0.35 -9.54
CA ALA A 284 20.37 -1.72 -10.05
C ALA A 284 21.79 -2.05 -10.53
N ASN A 285 22.44 -1.11 -11.24
CA ASN A 285 23.83 -1.29 -11.69
C ASN A 285 24.82 -1.36 -10.52
N LEU A 286 24.58 -0.61 -9.43
CA LEU A 286 25.38 -0.70 -8.21
C LEU A 286 25.17 -2.04 -7.48
N GLY A 287 24.04 -2.72 -7.69
CA GLY A 287 23.75 -4.05 -7.15
C GLY A 287 22.62 -4.11 -6.13
N ILE A 288 21.90 -3.00 -5.91
CA ILE A 288 20.68 -2.93 -5.09
C ILE A 288 19.64 -3.93 -5.58
N LYS A 289 18.89 -4.50 -4.64
CA LYS A 289 17.90 -5.56 -4.92
C LYS A 289 16.47 -5.06 -5.06
N GLY A 290 16.17 -3.87 -4.56
CA GLY A 290 14.83 -3.31 -4.62
C GLY A 290 14.68 -2.03 -3.85
N PHE A 291 13.44 -1.53 -3.83
CA PHE A 291 13.06 -0.32 -3.14
C PHE A 291 11.83 -0.53 -2.27
N LYS A 292 11.85 0.06 -1.07
CA LYS A 292 10.66 0.37 -0.28
C LYS A 292 10.25 1.80 -0.63
N VAL A 293 9.08 1.98 -1.25
CA VAL A 293 8.62 3.27 -1.76
C VAL A 293 7.46 3.76 -0.90
N ASP A 294 7.62 4.94 -0.33
CA ASP A 294 6.82 5.40 0.79
C ASP A 294 6.15 6.77 0.53
N PHE A 295 5.26 7.21 1.41
CA PHE A 295 4.55 8.48 1.34
C PHE A 295 3.76 8.68 0.03
N LEU A 296 3.06 7.63 -0.42
CA LEU A 296 2.12 7.73 -1.55
C LEU A 296 0.87 8.52 -1.13
N ASP A 297 0.27 8.16 0.00
CA ASP A 297 -0.84 8.82 0.70
C ASP A 297 -2.11 9.09 -0.10
N ARG A 298 -2.20 8.56 -1.32
CA ARG A 298 -3.22 8.93 -2.30
C ARG A 298 -3.60 7.74 -3.14
N ASP A 299 -4.83 7.75 -3.61
CA ASP A 299 -5.37 6.75 -4.53
C ASP A 299 -6.14 7.40 -5.69
N ASP A 300 -5.93 8.69 -5.98
CA ASP A 300 -6.43 9.29 -7.22
C ASP A 300 -5.80 8.64 -8.45
N ALA A 301 -6.45 8.78 -9.62
CA ALA A 301 -6.02 8.11 -10.84
C ALA A 301 -4.55 8.38 -11.21
N LYS A 302 -4.02 9.58 -10.91
CA LYS A 302 -2.61 9.91 -11.17
C LYS A 302 -1.69 9.10 -10.27
N MET A 303 -1.99 9.00 -8.97
CA MET A 303 -1.20 8.20 -8.05
C MET A 303 -1.27 6.71 -8.40
N VAL A 304 -2.46 6.17 -8.66
CA VAL A 304 -2.65 4.78 -9.11
C VAL A 304 -1.82 4.49 -10.36
N ASN A 305 -1.85 5.36 -11.36
CA ASN A 305 -1.07 5.18 -12.58
C ASN A 305 0.45 5.23 -12.30
N SER A 306 0.90 6.10 -11.38
CA SER A 306 2.29 6.13 -10.95
C SER A 306 2.75 4.83 -10.30
N VAL A 307 1.90 4.14 -9.53
CA VAL A 307 2.26 2.85 -8.92
C VAL A 307 2.57 1.80 -10.01
N TYR A 308 1.73 1.73 -11.05
CA TYR A 308 1.95 0.80 -12.17
C TYR A 308 3.19 1.15 -13.00
N ASP A 309 3.45 2.45 -13.21
CA ASP A 309 4.65 2.92 -13.89
C ASP A 309 5.94 2.59 -13.11
N ILE A 310 5.93 2.80 -11.79
CA ILE A 310 7.03 2.39 -10.90
C ILE A 310 7.23 0.87 -10.95
N ALA A 311 6.14 0.09 -10.87
CA ALA A 311 6.18 -1.37 -10.93
C ALA A 311 6.85 -1.89 -12.21
N GLN A 312 6.46 -1.35 -13.37
CA GLN A 312 7.04 -1.70 -14.66
C GLN A 312 8.52 -1.31 -14.74
N LYS A 313 8.88 -0.06 -14.36
CA LYS A 313 10.27 0.41 -14.42
C LYS A 313 11.20 -0.35 -13.48
N ALA A 314 10.70 -0.77 -12.32
CA ALA A 314 11.44 -1.64 -11.39
C ALA A 314 11.64 -3.02 -12.01
N ALA A 315 10.59 -3.61 -12.62
CA ALA A 315 10.70 -4.90 -13.30
C ALA A 315 11.71 -4.86 -14.46
N ASP A 316 11.71 -3.79 -15.26
CA ASP A 316 12.67 -3.57 -16.35
C ASP A 316 14.11 -3.47 -15.84
N SER A 317 14.29 -3.05 -14.58
CA SER A 317 15.58 -2.94 -13.90
C SER A 317 15.89 -4.12 -12.97
N LYS A 318 15.05 -5.16 -12.96
CA LYS A 318 15.14 -6.33 -12.05
C LYS A 318 15.22 -5.96 -10.56
N LEU A 319 14.40 -5.00 -10.16
CA LEU A 319 14.27 -4.54 -8.78
C LEU A 319 12.96 -5.01 -8.15
N LEU A 320 13.07 -5.46 -6.90
CA LEU A 320 11.93 -5.73 -6.03
C LEU A 320 11.29 -4.43 -5.55
N LEU A 321 10.02 -4.49 -5.19
CA LEU A 321 9.27 -3.37 -4.64
C LEU A 321 8.49 -3.77 -3.40
N ASP A 322 8.40 -2.81 -2.50
CA ASP A 322 7.49 -2.76 -1.36
C ASP A 322 6.90 -1.35 -1.30
N PHE A 323 5.58 -1.23 -1.13
CA PHE A 323 4.88 0.06 -1.15
C PHE A 323 4.28 0.38 0.21
N HIS A 324 4.69 1.51 0.80
CA HIS A 324 4.21 2.04 2.08
C HIS A 324 3.36 3.29 1.88
N ASP A 325 2.57 3.66 2.91
CA ASP A 325 1.54 4.70 2.84
C ASP A 325 0.60 4.54 1.63
N MET A 326 0.36 3.28 1.25
CA MET A 326 -0.40 2.90 0.07
C MET A 326 -1.74 2.29 0.47
N TYR A 327 -2.78 2.57 -0.30
CA TYR A 327 -4.06 1.86 -0.22
C TYR A 327 -3.90 0.33 -0.40
N LYS A 328 -4.93 -0.43 -0.02
CA LYS A 328 -4.97 -1.90 -0.21
C LYS A 328 -4.52 -2.35 -1.62
N PRO A 329 -3.70 -3.41 -1.76
CA PRO A 329 -3.41 -3.96 -3.08
C PRO A 329 -4.70 -4.41 -3.76
N THR A 330 -4.74 -4.26 -5.08
CA THR A 330 -5.93 -4.60 -5.88
C THR A 330 -5.60 -5.67 -6.93
N GLY A 331 -4.59 -6.50 -6.65
CA GLY A 331 -4.12 -7.55 -7.54
C GLY A 331 -2.97 -7.15 -8.46
N ILE A 332 -2.43 -5.93 -8.32
CA ILE A 332 -1.25 -5.47 -9.07
C ILE A 332 -0.06 -6.41 -8.91
N GLN A 333 0.11 -7.08 -7.77
CA GLN A 333 1.15 -8.07 -7.53
C GLN A 333 1.04 -9.33 -8.41
N ARG A 334 -0.16 -9.65 -8.93
CA ARG A 334 -0.30 -10.70 -9.94
C ARG A 334 0.24 -10.22 -11.30
N THR A 335 -0.03 -8.96 -11.64
CA THR A 335 0.45 -8.30 -12.86
C THR A 335 1.97 -8.08 -12.80
N PHE A 336 2.49 -7.67 -11.65
CA PHE A 336 3.88 -7.32 -11.36
C PHE A 336 4.37 -8.07 -10.12
N PRO A 337 4.79 -9.34 -10.27
CA PRO A 337 5.22 -10.17 -9.15
C PRO A 337 6.53 -9.71 -8.49
N ASN A 338 7.19 -8.67 -9.01
CA ASN A 338 8.33 -8.05 -8.33
C ASN A 338 7.90 -7.13 -7.18
N ILE A 339 6.61 -6.79 -7.07
CA ILE A 339 6.06 -6.16 -5.88
C ILE A 339 5.79 -7.27 -4.87
N LEU A 340 6.57 -7.32 -3.80
CA LEU A 340 6.51 -8.39 -2.81
C LEU A 340 5.55 -8.07 -1.67
N ASN A 341 5.39 -6.80 -1.32
CA ASN A 341 4.53 -6.40 -0.23
C ASN A 341 3.93 -5.00 -0.40
N PHE A 342 2.94 -4.70 0.46
CA PHE A 342 2.21 -3.45 0.53
C PHE A 342 1.86 -3.19 1.99
N GLU A 343 1.96 -1.96 2.47
CA GLU A 343 1.51 -1.61 3.80
C GLU A 343 -0.02 -1.49 3.84
N GLY A 344 -0.61 -0.29 3.79
CA GLY A 344 -2.06 -0.08 3.81
C GLY A 344 -2.75 -0.85 4.94
N VAL A 345 -2.05 -0.98 6.05
CA VAL A 345 -2.39 -1.77 7.24
C VAL A 345 -1.80 -0.99 8.39
N LYS A 346 -2.53 -0.89 9.50
CA LYS A 346 -2.01 -0.24 10.70
C LYS A 346 -1.01 -1.18 11.38
N GLY A 347 0.22 -1.19 10.87
CA GLY A 347 1.26 -2.15 11.21
C GLY A 347 1.82 -1.96 12.63
N LEU A 348 2.71 -2.86 13.03
CA LEU A 348 3.31 -2.87 14.36
C LEU A 348 4.19 -1.64 14.63
N GLU A 349 4.57 -0.89 13.61
CA GLU A 349 5.20 0.43 13.76
C GLU A 349 4.37 1.41 14.58
N ASN A 350 3.04 1.33 14.50
CA ASN A 350 2.15 2.19 15.28
C ASN A 350 2.35 2.02 16.79
N ASN A 351 2.78 0.84 17.26
CA ASN A 351 3.09 0.61 18.69
C ASN A 351 4.23 1.50 19.23
N LYS A 352 5.00 2.17 18.36
CA LYS A 352 5.98 3.17 18.77
C LYS A 352 5.33 4.45 19.30
N TRP A 353 4.11 4.79 18.89
CA TRP A 353 3.46 6.07 19.22
C TRP A 353 1.95 6.01 19.52
N THR A 354 1.25 4.88 19.32
CA THR A 354 -0.18 4.71 19.61
C THR A 354 -0.44 3.73 20.78
N PRO A 355 -0.26 4.16 22.05
CA PRO A 355 -0.33 3.25 23.20
C PRO A 355 -1.72 2.67 23.50
N ASN A 356 -2.77 3.20 22.85
CA ASN A 356 -4.17 2.84 23.13
C ASN A 356 -4.83 2.03 22.01
N ASP A 357 -4.10 1.68 20.96
CA ASP A 357 -4.64 0.84 19.89
C ASP A 357 -4.91 -0.58 20.40
N ASP A 358 -6.08 -1.13 20.10
CA ASP A 358 -6.40 -2.53 20.38
C ASP A 358 -5.75 -3.46 19.34
N VAL A 359 -4.45 -3.67 19.49
CA VAL A 359 -3.63 -4.50 18.58
C VAL A 359 -4.15 -5.94 18.50
N PRO A 360 -4.48 -6.64 19.62
CA PRO A 360 -5.01 -8.01 19.54
C PRO A 360 -6.30 -8.11 18.70
N LEU A 361 -7.24 -7.17 18.85
CA LEU A 361 -8.45 -7.16 18.04
C LEU A 361 -8.13 -6.90 16.56
N TYR A 362 -7.21 -5.98 16.28
CA TYR A 362 -6.80 -5.66 14.92
C TYR A 362 -6.15 -6.86 14.21
N ASP A 363 -5.24 -7.55 14.88
CA ASP A 363 -4.57 -8.77 14.39
C ASP A 363 -5.57 -9.90 14.14
N CYS A 364 -6.64 -9.99 14.92
CA CYS A 364 -7.74 -10.94 14.70
C CYS A 364 -8.73 -10.49 13.60
N SER A 365 -8.64 -9.25 13.12
CA SER A 365 -9.57 -8.70 12.13
C SER A 365 -8.97 -8.66 10.72
N ILE A 366 -7.71 -8.21 10.58
CA ILE A 366 -7.05 -8.04 9.29
C ILE A 366 -6.96 -9.30 8.41
N PRO A 367 -6.87 -10.55 8.92
CA PRO A 367 -6.86 -11.75 8.07
C PRO A 367 -8.18 -11.96 7.31
N PHE A 368 -9.29 -11.45 7.84
CA PHE A 368 -10.62 -11.61 7.28
C PHE A 368 -11.08 -10.39 6.46
N ILE A 369 -10.31 -9.30 6.49
CA ILE A 369 -10.67 -8.02 5.86
C ILE A 369 -9.51 -7.53 4.99
N ARG A 370 -8.51 -6.82 5.53
CA ARG A 370 -7.39 -6.23 4.76
C ARG A 370 -6.59 -7.26 3.95
N MET A 371 -6.30 -8.42 4.50
CA MET A 371 -5.48 -9.44 3.83
C MET A 371 -6.18 -10.09 2.63
N MET A 372 -7.52 -10.01 2.55
CA MET A 372 -8.29 -10.43 1.37
C MET A 372 -7.91 -9.64 0.11
N ALA A 373 -7.42 -8.41 0.28
CA ALA A 373 -6.95 -7.57 -0.82
C ALA A 373 -5.59 -8.03 -1.37
N GLY A 374 -4.77 -8.66 -0.53
CA GLY A 374 -3.42 -9.14 -0.87
C GLY A 374 -2.45 -9.05 0.30
N PRO A 375 -1.14 -9.25 0.04
CA PRO A 375 -0.09 -9.18 1.05
C PRO A 375 -0.12 -7.90 1.88
N MET A 376 0.42 -7.99 3.09
CA MET A 376 0.52 -6.86 4.00
C MET A 376 1.91 -6.82 4.64
N ASP A 377 2.56 -5.66 4.60
CA ASP A 377 3.77 -5.40 5.35
C ASP A 377 3.41 -4.89 6.74
N TYR A 378 2.93 -5.81 7.58
CA TYR A 378 2.53 -5.51 8.95
C TYR A 378 3.74 -5.25 9.87
N THR A 379 4.94 -5.68 9.45
CA THR A 379 6.20 -5.62 10.21
C THR A 379 6.19 -6.32 11.60
N PRO A 380 5.74 -7.60 11.69
CA PRO A 380 5.72 -8.32 12.96
C PRO A 380 7.14 -8.71 13.43
N GLY A 381 7.25 -9.27 14.63
CA GLY A 381 8.50 -9.84 15.15
C GLY A 381 9.05 -9.17 16.41
N ALA A 382 8.24 -8.34 17.08
CA ALA A 382 8.58 -7.79 18.38
C ALA A 382 8.88 -8.90 19.40
N MET A 383 10.01 -8.77 20.10
CA MET A 383 10.37 -9.62 21.24
C MET A 383 9.98 -8.98 22.59
N ARG A 384 9.38 -7.79 22.55
CA ARG A 384 8.84 -7.06 23.69
C ARG A 384 7.64 -6.24 23.25
#